data_AF-A0A9X1Q0D0-F1
#
_entry.id   AF-A0A9X1Q0D0-F1
#
_cell.length_a   1.000
_cell.length_b   1.000
_cell.length_c   1.000
_cell.angle_alpha   90.00
_cell.angle_beta   90.00
_cell.angle_gamma   90.00
#
_symmetry.space_group_name_H-M   'P 1'
#
loop_
_entity.id
_entity.type
_entity.pdbx_description
1 polymer ?
#
loop_
_entity_poly.entity_id
_entity_poly.type
_entity_poly.pdbx_seq_one_letter_code
_entity_poly.pdbx_strand_id
1 'polypeptide(L)'
;MRTQLKVTRDGDAFIARLAPSQAAAMYEALSFLADRDYGDAELHLLVGAGREAVDALVERLIGRHTESRDFRLTIEELHMVHSALTAVPTMFLVRGGVFAEEPFNIRLGFYRENFDVLASAVRRAVAEA
;
A
#
# COMPACT_ATOMS: atom_id res chain seq x y z
N MET A 1 11.52 1.41 9.13
CA MET A 1 10.18 2.06 9.11
C MET A 1 9.43 1.81 10.43
N ARG A 2 8.50 2.68 10.84
CA ARG A 2 7.64 2.43 12.01
C ARG A 2 6.71 1.25 11.74
N THR A 3 6.73 0.25 12.61
CA THR A 3 6.07 -1.05 12.39
C THR A 3 4.66 -1.14 12.96
N GLN A 4 4.29 -0.21 13.85
CA GLN A 4 2.94 -0.16 14.43
C GLN A 4 2.07 0.84 13.67
N LEU A 5 0.94 0.33 13.19
CA LEU A 5 -0.15 1.11 12.63
C LEU A 5 -1.24 1.23 13.70
N LYS A 6 -1.69 2.47 13.99
CA LYS A 6 -2.84 2.70 14.86
C LYS A 6 -4.06 2.90 13.99
N VAL A 7 -5.06 2.04 14.17
CA VAL A 7 -6.35 2.12 13.50
C VAL A 7 -7.43 2.17 14.55
N THR A 8 -8.45 2.99 14.32
CA THR A 8 -9.68 3.02 15.12
C THR A 8 -10.86 2.89 14.18
N ARG A 9 -11.80 2.00 14.51
CA ARG A 9 -13.03 1.85 13.73
C ARG A 9 -13.97 3.02 14.01
N ASP A 10 -14.50 3.61 12.95
CA ASP A 10 -15.47 4.71 13.00
C ASP A 10 -16.61 4.46 11.99
N GLY A 11 -17.62 3.74 12.47
CA GLY A 11 -18.75 3.27 11.65
C GLY A 11 -18.31 2.21 10.63
N ASP A 12 -18.48 2.55 9.36
CA ASP A 12 -18.08 1.77 8.19
C ASP A 12 -16.63 1.99 7.75
N ALA A 13 -15.94 2.95 8.38
CA ALA A 13 -14.58 3.31 8.04
C ALA A 13 -13.60 3.05 9.18
N PHE A 14 -12.32 3.23 8.85
CA PHE A 14 -11.18 3.06 9.72
C PHE A 14 -10.34 4.32 9.68
N ILE A 15 -10.10 4.93 10.83
CA ILE A 15 -9.20 6.06 10.97
C ILE A 15 -7.80 5.52 11.25
N ALA A 16 -6.94 5.54 10.24
CA ALA A 16 -5.56 5.10 10.34
C ALA A 16 -4.63 6.30 10.55
N ARG A 17 -3.89 6.32 11.67
CA ARG A 17 -2.84 7.32 11.89
C ARG A 17 -1.53 6.84 11.28
N LEU A 18 -1.21 7.37 10.09
CA LEU A 18 -0.04 6.97 9.33
C LEU A 18 1.15 7.86 9.67
N ALA A 19 2.30 7.24 9.95
CA ALA A 19 3.58 7.92 9.94
C ALA A 19 4.01 8.27 8.50
N PRO A 20 4.87 9.29 8.30
CA PRO A 20 5.51 9.64 7.04
C PRO A 20 5.85 8.47 6.11
N SER A 21 6.67 7.53 6.59
CA SER A 21 7.15 6.39 5.82
C SER A 21 6.07 5.36 5.50
N GLN A 22 5.03 5.25 6.33
CA GLN A 22 3.90 4.35 6.06
C GLN A 22 3.05 4.90 4.92
N ALA A 23 2.68 6.20 5.00
CA ALA A 23 1.91 6.85 3.95
C ALA A 23 2.68 6.86 2.62
N ALA A 24 3.99 7.13 2.65
CA ALA A 24 4.84 7.06 1.47
C ALA A 24 4.93 5.63 0.89
N ALA A 25 5.09 4.59 1.71
CA ALA A 25 5.12 3.21 1.22
C ALA A 25 3.78 2.79 0.58
N MET A 26 2.64 3.19 1.16
CA MET A 26 1.31 2.94 0.57
C MET A 26 1.15 3.67 -0.76
N TYR A 27 1.56 4.95 -0.80
CA TYR A 27 1.54 5.77 -2.01
C TYR A 27 2.40 5.14 -3.12
N GLU A 28 3.65 4.79 -2.85
CA GLU A 28 4.57 4.23 -3.84
C GLU A 28 4.08 2.88 -4.36
N ALA A 29 3.53 2.02 -3.49
CA ALA A 29 2.98 0.74 -3.90
C ALA A 29 1.80 0.90 -4.87
N LEU A 30 0.84 1.77 -4.54
CA LEU A 30 -0.34 1.99 -5.38
C LEU A 30 0.02 2.76 -6.66
N SER A 31 0.86 3.78 -6.56
CA SER A 31 1.32 4.57 -7.72
C SER A 31 2.09 3.69 -8.71
N PHE A 32 2.90 2.75 -8.22
CA PHE A 32 3.58 1.81 -9.09
C PHE A 32 2.62 0.91 -9.89
N LEU A 33 1.48 0.52 -9.32
CA LEU A 33 0.43 -0.19 -10.04
C LEU A 33 -0.37 0.75 -10.95
N ALA A 34 -0.58 1.99 -10.51
CA ALA A 34 -1.28 3.02 -11.27
C ALA A 34 -0.54 3.36 -12.58
N ASP A 35 0.78 3.50 -12.53
CA ASP A 35 1.64 3.82 -13.69
C ASP A 35 1.73 2.69 -14.74
N ARG A 36 1.20 1.50 -14.43
CA ARG A 36 1.22 0.35 -15.35
C ARG A 36 -0.02 0.35 -16.21
N ASP A 37 0.15 -0.09 -17.46
CA ASP A 37 -0.92 -0.26 -18.45
C ASP A 37 -1.77 -1.52 -18.17
N TYR A 38 -2.21 -1.67 -16.92
CA TYR A 38 -3.15 -2.71 -16.51
C TYR A 38 -4.58 -2.29 -16.87
N GLY A 39 -5.35 -3.22 -17.42
CA GLY A 39 -6.79 -3.05 -17.57
C GLY A 39 -7.51 -3.17 -16.22
N ASP A 40 -8.78 -2.73 -16.17
CA ASP A 40 -9.59 -2.80 -14.94
C ASP A 40 -9.74 -4.21 -14.37
N ALA A 41 -9.79 -5.23 -15.24
CA ALA A 41 -9.87 -6.63 -14.81
C ALA A 41 -8.59 -7.09 -14.10
N GLU A 42 -7.42 -6.66 -14.59
CA GLU A 42 -6.13 -6.98 -13.97
C GLU A 42 -5.98 -6.26 -12.63
N LEU A 43 -6.36 -4.98 -12.55
CA LEU A 43 -6.35 -4.24 -11.30
C LEU A 43 -7.32 -4.84 -10.27
N HIS A 44 -8.52 -5.25 -10.69
CA HIS A 44 -9.43 -5.94 -9.78
C HIS A 44 -8.83 -7.24 -9.24
N LEU A 45 -8.12 -8.00 -10.07
CA LEU A 45 -7.43 -9.20 -9.61
C LEU A 45 -6.29 -8.87 -8.63
N LEU A 46 -5.54 -7.80 -8.89
CA LEU A 46 -4.38 -7.43 -8.10
C LEU A 46 -4.74 -6.79 -6.75
N VAL A 47 -5.71 -5.89 -6.73
CA VAL A 47 -6.01 -5.04 -5.55
C VAL A 47 -7.49 -4.99 -5.18
N GLY A 48 -8.36 -5.68 -5.91
CA GLY A 48 -9.79 -5.73 -5.64
C GLY A 48 -10.57 -4.51 -6.13
N ALA A 49 -9.96 -3.64 -6.93
CA ALA A 49 -10.57 -2.42 -7.44
C ALA A 49 -10.07 -2.05 -8.84
N GLY A 50 -10.84 -1.26 -9.57
CA GLY A 50 -10.49 -0.75 -10.90
C GLY A 50 -9.64 0.53 -10.85
N ARG A 51 -9.27 1.03 -12.03
CA ARG A 51 -8.40 2.19 -12.22
C ARG A 51 -8.82 3.41 -11.41
N GLU A 52 -10.07 3.83 -11.56
CA GLU A 52 -10.59 5.06 -10.94
C GLU A 52 -10.44 5.05 -9.42
N ALA A 53 -10.73 3.91 -8.78
CA ALA A 53 -10.62 3.77 -7.33
C ALA A 53 -9.16 3.74 -6.86
N VAL A 54 -8.26 3.13 -7.63
CA VAL A 54 -6.81 3.15 -7.35
C VAL A 54 -6.28 4.58 -7.43
N ASP A 55 -6.59 5.29 -8.51
CA ASP A 55 -6.13 6.66 -8.73
C ASP A 55 -6.67 7.61 -7.65
N ALA A 56 -7.95 7.48 -7.27
CA ALA A 56 -8.54 8.26 -6.19
C ALA A 56 -7.82 8.05 -4.83
N LEU A 57 -7.40 6.81 -4.53
CA LEU A 57 -6.66 6.54 -3.31
C LEU A 57 -5.21 7.06 -3.38
N VAL A 58 -4.56 6.95 -4.53
CA VAL A 58 -3.23 7.54 -4.78
C VAL A 58 -3.26 9.05 -4.58
N GLU A 59 -4.24 9.74 -5.16
CA GLU A 59 -4.43 11.18 -5.00
C GLU A 59 -4.63 11.59 -3.54
N ARG A 60 -5.35 10.78 -2.75
CA ARG A 60 -5.54 11.07 -1.33
C ARG A 60 -4.28 10.86 -0.50
N LEU A 61 -3.44 9.89 -0.89
CA LEU A 61 -2.17 9.63 -0.23
C LEU A 61 -1.08 10.64 -0.63
N ILE A 62 -1.25 11.39 -1.72
CA ILE A 62 -0.23 12.34 -2.19
C ILE A 62 0.16 13.38 -1.13
N GLY A 63 1.43 13.77 -1.13
CA GLY A 63 1.91 14.91 -0.35
C GLY A 63 3.33 14.70 0.17
N ARG A 64 3.83 15.69 0.91
CA ARG A 64 5.22 15.69 1.40
C ARG A 64 5.49 14.70 2.53
N HIS A 65 4.47 13.99 3.03
CA HIS A 65 4.57 13.01 4.12
C HIS A 65 5.51 13.44 5.27
N THR A 66 5.48 14.71 5.69
CA THR A 66 6.45 15.22 6.68
C THR A 66 6.04 14.93 8.12
N GLU A 67 4.76 14.73 8.35
CA GLU A 67 4.17 14.53 9.68
C GLU A 67 3.20 13.36 9.68
N SER A 68 2.91 12.83 10.87
CA SER A 68 1.88 11.79 10.99
C SER A 68 0.49 12.39 10.79
N ARG A 69 -0.33 11.75 9.97
CA ARG A 69 -1.67 12.24 9.61
C ARG A 69 -2.69 11.11 9.69
N ASP A 70 -3.93 11.48 9.96
CA ASP A 70 -5.04 10.55 10.04
C ASP A 70 -5.69 10.44 8.65
N PHE A 71 -5.95 9.20 8.23
CA PHE A 71 -6.63 8.87 6.98
C PHE A 71 -7.88 8.07 7.32
N ARG A 72 -9.04 8.52 6.83
CA ARG A 72 -10.28 7.76 6.91
C ARG A 72 -10.33 6.81 5.71
N LEU A 73 -10.21 5.51 5.94
CA LEU A 73 -10.15 4.48 4.91
C LEU A 73 -11.32 3.51 5.05
N THR A 74 -11.88 3.05 3.93
CA THR A 74 -12.82 1.92 3.96
C THR A 74 -12.09 0.58 4.08
N ILE A 75 -12.82 -0.51 4.31
CA ILE A 75 -12.20 -1.86 4.30
C ILE A 75 -11.65 -2.22 2.92
N GLU A 76 -12.31 -1.78 1.85
CA GLU A 76 -11.89 -1.98 0.47
C GLU A 76 -10.59 -1.22 0.17
N GLU A 77 -10.44 0.01 0.67
CA GLU A 77 -9.21 0.78 0.52
C GLU A 77 -8.05 0.16 1.32
N LEU A 78 -8.34 -0.36 2.51
CA LEU A 78 -7.34 -1.10 3.31
C LEU A 78 -6.95 -2.41 2.64
N HIS A 79 -7.90 -3.12 2.02
CA HIS A 79 -7.61 -4.28 1.19
C HIS A 79 -6.74 -3.89 -0.01
N MET A 80 -7.07 -2.80 -0.71
CA MET A 80 -6.32 -2.31 -1.85
C MET A 80 -4.85 -2.04 -1.49
N VAL A 81 -4.63 -1.32 -0.39
CA VAL A 81 -3.29 -1.06 0.15
C VAL A 81 -2.57 -2.35 0.53
N HIS A 82 -3.22 -3.23 1.30
CA HIS A 82 -2.63 -4.49 1.72
C HIS A 82 -2.19 -5.32 0.50
N SER A 83 -3.08 -5.47 -0.47
CA SER A 83 -2.85 -6.26 -1.67
C SER A 83 -1.74 -5.65 -2.53
N ALA A 84 -1.69 -4.32 -2.69
CA ALA A 84 -0.60 -3.64 -3.38
C ALA A 84 0.76 -3.87 -2.69
N LEU A 85 0.83 -3.74 -1.36
CA LEU A 85 2.05 -4.01 -0.59
C LEU A 85 2.55 -5.44 -0.75
N THR A 86 1.65 -6.41 -0.96
CA THR A 86 2.03 -7.81 -1.18
C THR A 86 2.31 -8.17 -2.65
N ALA A 87 1.63 -7.52 -3.60
CA ALA A 87 1.71 -7.84 -5.01
C ALA A 87 2.94 -7.19 -5.67
N VAL A 88 3.22 -5.93 -5.36
CA VAL A 88 4.31 -5.17 -6.00
C VAL A 88 5.68 -5.87 -5.87
N PRO A 89 6.09 -6.41 -4.70
CA PRO A 89 7.36 -7.14 -4.60
C PRO A 89 7.49 -8.32 -5.59
N THR A 90 6.38 -8.98 -5.95
CA THR A 90 6.39 -10.10 -6.89
C THR A 90 6.73 -9.69 -8.33
N MET A 91 6.56 -8.40 -8.65
CA MET A 91 6.88 -7.82 -9.96
C MET A 91 8.38 -7.54 -10.14
N PHE A 92 9.17 -7.72 -9.08
CA PHE A 92 10.63 -7.58 -9.08
C PHE A 92 11.33 -8.95 -8.97
N LEU A 93 10.61 -10.03 -9.24
CA LEU A 93 11.21 -11.35 -9.40
C LEU A 93 11.88 -11.46 -10.78
N VAL A 94 13.13 -11.91 -10.80
CA VAL A 94 13.87 -12.21 -12.03
C VAL A 94 13.77 -13.69 -12.38
N ARG A 95 14.37 -14.09 -13.51
CA ARG A 95 14.43 -15.49 -13.93
C ARG A 95 14.95 -16.37 -12.79
N GLY A 96 14.22 -17.45 -12.48
CA GLY A 96 14.51 -18.33 -11.35
C GLY A 96 13.79 -17.94 -10.04
N GLY A 97 12.92 -16.93 -10.06
CA GLY A 97 12.11 -16.54 -8.89
C GLY A 97 12.90 -15.81 -7.80
N VAL A 98 14.12 -15.36 -8.11
CA VAL A 98 14.94 -14.57 -7.20
C VAL A 98 14.42 -13.14 -7.16
N PHE A 99 14.30 -12.58 -5.96
CA PHE A 99 13.90 -11.18 -5.78
C PHE A 99 15.07 -10.24 -6.04
N ALA A 100 14.88 -9.27 -6.94
CA ALA A 100 15.87 -8.24 -7.22
C ALA A 100 15.67 -7.03 -6.31
N GLU A 101 16.36 -7.05 -5.17
CA GLU A 101 16.21 -6.05 -4.11
C GLU A 101 16.68 -4.64 -4.52
N GLU A 102 17.81 -4.53 -5.20
CA GLU A 102 18.33 -3.22 -5.63
C GLU A 102 17.36 -2.49 -6.60
N PRO A 103 16.83 -3.11 -7.68
CA PRO A 103 15.80 -2.49 -8.51
C PRO A 103 14.53 -2.11 -7.73
N PHE A 104 14.07 -2.94 -6.79
CA PHE A 104 12.92 -2.63 -5.95
C PHE A 104 13.19 -1.38 -5.09
N ASN A 105 14.35 -1.34 -4.43
CA ASN A 105 14.73 -0.24 -3.57
C ASN A 105 14.92 1.07 -4.35
N ILE A 106 15.56 1.00 -5.52
CA ILE A 106 15.74 2.17 -6.39
C ILE A 106 14.38 2.70 -6.87
N ARG A 107 13.44 1.82 -7.25
CA ARG A 107 12.15 2.25 -7.82
C ARG A 107 11.16 2.77 -6.78
N LEU A 108 11.13 2.17 -5.60
CA LEU A 108 10.11 2.45 -4.58
C LEU A 108 10.66 3.17 -3.35
N GLY A 109 11.98 3.25 -3.19
CA GLY A 109 12.63 3.90 -2.04
C GLY A 109 12.56 3.09 -0.73
N PHE A 110 12.12 1.82 -0.78
CA PHE A 110 11.96 0.96 0.39
C PHE A 110 12.63 -0.40 0.17
N TYR A 111 13.03 -1.06 1.27
CA TYR A 111 13.34 -2.50 1.25
C TYR A 111 12.06 -3.32 1.32
N ARG A 112 12.09 -4.56 0.82
CA ARG A 112 10.93 -5.47 0.79
C ARG A 112 10.34 -5.68 2.19
N GLU A 113 11.18 -5.81 3.21
CA GLU A 113 10.76 -6.04 4.58
C GLU A 113 9.88 -4.90 5.09
N ASN A 114 10.06 -3.67 4.58
CA ASN A 114 9.18 -2.57 4.94
C ASN A 114 7.75 -2.86 4.45
N PHE A 115 7.59 -3.33 3.21
CA PHE A 115 6.28 -3.65 2.65
C PHE A 115 5.64 -4.82 3.41
N ASP A 116 6.40 -5.89 3.66
CA ASP A 116 5.91 -7.07 4.38
C ASP A 116 5.45 -6.72 5.81
N VAL A 117 6.24 -5.90 6.53
CA VAL A 117 5.89 -5.44 7.86
C VAL A 117 4.66 -4.54 7.85
N LEU A 118 4.53 -3.65 6.86
CA LEU A 118 3.39 -2.74 6.77
C LEU A 118 2.10 -3.50 6.42
N ALA A 119 2.14 -4.44 5.48
CA ALA A 119 1.00 -5.28 5.13
C ALA A 119 0.51 -6.07 6.36
N SER A 120 1.44 -6.67 7.10
CA SER A 120 1.14 -7.35 8.36
C SER A 120 0.52 -6.40 9.40
N ALA A 121 1.05 -5.18 9.53
CA ALA A 121 0.53 -4.17 10.44
C ALA A 121 -0.88 -3.70 10.07
N VAL A 122 -1.19 -3.54 8.78
CA VAL A 122 -2.54 -3.21 8.28
C VAL A 122 -3.52 -4.30 8.69
N ARG A 123 -3.23 -5.56 8.36
CA ARG A 123 -4.10 -6.70 8.69
C ARG A 123 -4.33 -6.82 10.19
N ARG A 124 -3.27 -6.68 11.00
CA ARG A 124 -3.38 -6.78 12.45
C ARG A 124 -4.19 -5.63 13.05
N ALA A 125 -3.94 -4.40 12.60
CA ALA A 125 -4.64 -3.23 13.13
C ALA A 125 -6.15 -3.28 12.83
N VAL A 126 -6.56 -3.82 11.67
CA VAL A 126 -7.98 -4.03 11.36
C VAL A 126 -8.61 -5.09 12.27
N ALA A 127 -7.88 -6.17 12.57
CA ALA A 127 -8.38 -7.22 13.46
C ALA A 127 -8.51 -6.78 14.93
N GLU A 128 -7.75 -5.75 15.34
CA GLU A 128 -7.70 -5.21 16.70
C GLU A 128 -8.59 -3.97 16.92
N ALA A 129 -9.15 -3.39 15.85
CA ALA A 129 -9.93 -2.15 15.86
C ALA A 129 -11.45 -2.36 15.99
#